data_AF-A0A561X0A0-F1
#
_entry.id   AF-A0A561X0A0-F1
#
_cell.length_a   1.000
_cell.length_b   1.000
_cell.length_c   1.000
_cell.angle_alpha   90.00
_cell.angle_beta   90.00
_cell.angle_gamma   90.00
#
_symmetry.space_group_name_H-M   'P 1'
#
loop_
_entity.id
_entity.type
_entity.pdbx_description
1 polymer ?
#
loop_
_entity_poly.entity_id
_entity_poly.type
_entity_poly.pdbx_seq_one_letter_code
_entity_poly.pdbx_strand_id
1 'polypeptide(L)'
;MSVRKVVQTTLRWLFPFFYGHEIEIIDQFHEWSAYERMPITVEDVKWYVEQVREKDPRALKGIKSIILCNMEPQFHPNVRGSYTVDVEKREVNIRLYGMAYLPSIDTYTLDYSDTGELKAGFTPAQARDLMLSTLGHEIGHNVEYRRSGRLFGDDIEKFCDRYADELNIVVDPERSGQWRLFFIDDVIPL
;
A
#
# COMPACT_ATOMS: atom_id res chain seq x y z
N MET A 1 -66.90 -6.74 -8.14
CA MET A 1 -65.70 -7.10 -7.35
C MET A 1 -64.47 -6.86 -8.21
N SER A 2 -63.64 -5.87 -7.84
CA SER A 2 -62.47 -5.44 -8.60
C SER A 2 -61.21 -6.01 -7.95
N VAL A 3 -60.51 -6.92 -8.63
CA VAL A 3 -59.20 -7.41 -8.21
C VAL A 3 -58.16 -6.51 -8.86
N ARG A 4 -57.78 -5.44 -8.16
CA ARG A 4 -56.56 -4.70 -8.49
C ARG A 4 -55.38 -5.63 -8.22
N LYS A 5 -54.85 -6.26 -9.28
CA LYS A 5 -53.51 -6.86 -9.27
C LYS A 5 -52.52 -5.72 -9.01
N VAL A 6 -52.10 -5.58 -7.76
CA VAL A 6 -50.91 -4.82 -7.39
C VAL A 6 -49.73 -5.60 -7.98
N VAL A 7 -49.31 -5.20 -9.18
CA VAL A 7 -47.99 -5.56 -9.69
C VAL A 7 -47.02 -4.79 -8.81
N GLN A 8 -46.62 -5.41 -7.71
CA GLN A 8 -45.61 -4.91 -6.80
C GLN A 8 -44.25 -5.10 -7.49
N THR A 9 -44.00 -4.21 -8.45
CA THR A 9 -42.70 -3.63 -8.78
C THR A 9 -41.49 -4.43 -8.34
N THR A 10 -41.09 -5.38 -9.19
CA THR A 10 -39.72 -5.90 -9.29
C THR A 10 -38.78 -4.82 -9.85
N LEU A 11 -38.71 -3.66 -9.18
CA LEU A 11 -37.83 -2.54 -9.52
C LEU A 11 -36.63 -2.45 -8.56
N ARG A 12 -36.35 -3.52 -7.81
CA ARG A 12 -35.24 -3.58 -6.85
C ARG A 12 -33.89 -3.98 -7.47
N TRP A 13 -33.85 -4.22 -8.80
CA TRP A 13 -32.67 -4.66 -9.54
C TRP A 13 -32.04 -3.60 -10.46
N LEU A 14 -32.62 -2.39 -10.56
CA LEU A 14 -32.15 -1.35 -11.49
C LEU A 14 -31.34 -0.22 -10.84
N PHE A 15 -31.02 -0.34 -9.55
CA PHE A 15 -30.06 0.55 -8.91
C PHE A 15 -28.95 -0.30 -8.33
N PRO A 16 -27.77 -0.39 -8.98
CA PRO A 16 -26.59 -0.77 -8.24
C PRO A 16 -26.47 0.25 -7.10
N PHE A 17 -26.55 -0.22 -5.87
CA PHE A 17 -26.16 0.52 -4.68
C PHE A 17 -24.65 0.82 -4.80
N PHE A 18 -24.27 1.75 -5.68
CA PHE A 18 -22.98 2.43 -5.65
C PHE A 18 -23.05 3.48 -4.53
N TYR A 19 -23.22 3.02 -3.29
CA TYR A 19 -22.65 3.77 -2.18
C TYR A 19 -21.16 3.46 -2.26
N GLY A 20 -20.45 4.23 -3.09
CA GLY A 20 -19.01 4.18 -3.21
C GLY A 20 -18.45 4.40 -1.83
N HIS A 21 -17.89 3.35 -1.24
CA HIS A 21 -17.05 3.48 -0.07
C HIS A 21 -15.86 4.34 -0.50
N GLU A 22 -15.89 5.62 -0.13
CA GLU A 22 -14.85 6.57 -0.48
C GLU A 22 -13.67 6.37 0.48
N ILE A 23 -12.50 6.07 -0.07
CA ILE A 23 -11.26 5.95 0.70
C ILE A 23 -10.62 7.34 0.71
N GLU A 24 -10.35 7.84 1.91
CA GLU A 24 -9.63 9.09 2.08
C GLU A 24 -8.14 8.87 1.78
N ILE A 25 -7.57 9.61 0.82
CA ILE A 25 -6.14 9.53 0.51
C ILE A 25 -5.50 10.84 0.98
N ILE A 26 -4.62 10.74 1.97
CA ILE A 26 -4.07 11.89 2.70
C ILE A 26 -2.56 11.92 2.54
N ASP A 27 -2.02 13.11 2.24
CA ASP A 27 -0.59 13.38 2.35
C ASP A 27 -0.28 14.10 3.66
N GLN A 28 0.42 13.40 4.54
CA GLN A 28 0.97 13.90 5.80
C GLN A 28 2.49 13.74 5.84
N PHE A 29 3.12 13.40 4.71
CA PHE A 29 4.56 13.28 4.65
C PHE A 29 5.17 14.68 4.62
N HIS A 30 6.20 14.87 5.43
CA HIS A 30 6.98 16.09 5.44
C HIS A 30 8.43 15.71 5.14
N GLU A 31 9.08 16.42 4.21
CA GLU A 31 10.51 16.24 3.94
C GLU A 31 11.31 17.03 4.99
N TRP A 32 11.87 16.32 5.98
CA TRP A 32 12.65 16.95 7.08
C TRP A 32 14.12 17.06 6.72
N SER A 33 14.58 16.23 5.78
CA SER A 33 15.94 16.20 5.27
C SER A 33 15.94 15.82 3.80
N ALA A 34 17.00 16.18 3.07
CA ALA A 34 17.19 15.73 1.69
C ALA A 34 17.43 14.20 1.57
N TYR A 35 17.59 13.49 2.69
CA TYR A 35 17.92 12.06 2.73
C TYR A 35 16.70 11.15 2.98
N GLU A 36 15.50 11.71 3.02
CA GLU A 36 14.25 10.96 3.17
C GLU A 36 13.23 11.53 2.18
N ARG A 37 12.62 10.66 1.37
CA ARG A 37 11.63 11.09 0.37
C ARG A 37 10.49 10.10 0.26
N MET A 38 9.30 10.61 -0.03
CA MET A 38 8.16 9.78 -0.44
C MET A 38 8.32 9.41 -1.93
N PRO A 39 8.41 8.11 -2.29
CA PRO A 39 8.59 7.69 -3.69
C PRO A 39 7.32 7.77 -4.55
N ILE A 40 6.16 7.98 -3.92
CA ILE A 40 4.84 7.97 -4.56
C ILE A 40 4.08 9.26 -4.24
N THR A 41 3.18 9.65 -5.12
CA THR A 41 2.27 10.79 -4.91
C THR A 41 0.88 10.32 -4.51
N VAL A 42 0.03 11.25 -4.08
CA VAL A 42 -1.41 10.99 -3.88
C VAL A 42 -2.07 10.50 -5.18
N GLU A 43 -1.64 11.02 -6.33
CA GLU A 43 -2.13 10.64 -7.64
C GLU A 43 -1.76 9.19 -7.99
N ASP A 44 -0.55 8.74 -7.63
CA ASP A 44 -0.16 7.33 -7.76
C ASP A 44 -1.03 6.41 -6.92
N VAL A 45 -1.33 6.80 -5.68
CA VAL A 45 -2.23 6.04 -4.79
C VAL A 45 -3.64 5.99 -5.35
N LYS A 46 -4.18 7.13 -5.82
CA LYS A 46 -5.50 7.19 -6.46
C LYS A 46 -5.57 6.27 -7.66
N TRP A 47 -4.59 6.35 -8.55
CA TRP A 47 -4.48 5.49 -9.71
C TRP A 47 -4.47 4.01 -9.30
N TYR A 48 -3.62 3.64 -8.34
CA TYR A 48 -3.50 2.25 -7.87
C TYR A 48 -4.81 1.73 -7.26
N VAL A 49 -5.49 2.55 -6.45
CA VAL A 49 -6.80 2.21 -5.86
C VAL A 49 -7.85 1.98 -6.95
N GLU A 50 -7.89 2.80 -8.01
CA GLU A 50 -8.79 2.55 -9.15
C GLU A 50 -8.48 1.22 -9.84
N GLN A 51 -7.19 0.91 -10.06
CA GLN A 51 -6.78 -0.37 -10.65
C GLN A 51 -7.19 -1.57 -9.77
N VAL A 52 -7.04 -1.46 -8.44
CA VAL A 52 -7.54 -2.49 -7.51
C VAL A 52 -9.06 -2.58 -7.57
N ARG A 53 -9.77 -1.45 -7.66
CA ARG A 53 -11.24 -1.44 -7.75
C ARG A 53 -11.75 -2.15 -9.00
N GLU A 54 -11.04 -2.02 -10.12
CA GLU A 54 -11.34 -2.73 -11.37
C GLU A 54 -11.09 -4.25 -11.25
N LYS A 55 -10.06 -4.66 -10.51
CA LYS A 55 -9.66 -6.08 -10.37
C LYS A 55 -10.41 -6.83 -9.26
N ASP A 56 -10.43 -6.29 -8.04
CA ASP A 56 -11.19 -6.81 -6.90
C ASP A 56 -11.77 -5.67 -6.05
N PRO A 57 -12.97 -5.17 -6.38
CA PRO A 57 -13.59 -4.06 -5.65
C PRO A 57 -13.89 -4.39 -4.18
N ARG A 58 -13.96 -5.68 -3.81
CA ARG A 58 -14.26 -6.08 -2.42
C ARG A 58 -13.05 -5.92 -1.51
N ALA A 59 -11.84 -5.96 -2.07
CA ALA A 59 -10.59 -5.79 -1.33
C ALA A 59 -10.45 -4.40 -0.71
N LEU A 60 -11.13 -3.40 -1.27
CA LEU A 60 -11.12 -2.03 -0.78
C LEU A 60 -12.14 -1.76 0.34
N LYS A 61 -13.04 -2.70 0.60
CA LYS A 61 -14.15 -2.49 1.54
C LYS A 61 -13.61 -2.31 2.96
N GLY A 62 -14.03 -1.24 3.63
CA GLY A 62 -13.67 -0.96 5.03
C GLY A 62 -12.37 -0.20 5.23
N ILE A 63 -11.58 0.03 4.15
CA ILE A 63 -10.39 0.89 4.19
C ILE A 63 -10.85 2.33 4.29
N LYS A 64 -10.78 2.93 5.47
CA LYS A 64 -11.17 4.32 5.66
C LYS A 64 -10.19 5.27 4.98
N SER A 65 -8.90 5.08 5.23
CA SER A 65 -7.87 5.97 4.71
C SER A 65 -6.59 5.25 4.29
N ILE A 66 -5.90 5.85 3.32
CA ILE A 66 -4.53 5.55 2.94
C ILE A 66 -3.73 6.84 3.16
N ILE A 67 -2.72 6.77 4.03
CA ILE A 67 -2.00 7.94 4.53
C ILE A 67 -0.53 7.83 4.12
N LEU A 68 -0.02 8.81 3.38
CA LEU A 68 1.41 8.99 3.17
C LEU A 68 1.96 9.76 4.38
N CYS A 69 2.93 9.21 5.12
CA CYS A 69 3.44 9.88 6.33
C CYS A 69 4.90 9.55 6.62
N ASN A 70 5.53 10.32 7.51
CA ASN A 70 6.85 9.98 8.04
C ASN A 70 6.79 8.70 8.90
N MET A 71 7.90 7.98 8.97
CA MET A 71 8.01 6.75 9.73
C MET A 71 7.96 7.01 11.24
N GLU A 72 7.28 6.14 11.98
CA GLU A 72 7.24 6.22 13.43
C GLU A 72 8.56 5.69 14.03
N PRO A 73 9.14 6.33 15.06
CA PRO A 73 10.49 6.01 15.56
C PRO A 73 10.71 4.56 16.04
N GLN A 74 9.63 3.84 16.36
CA GLN A 74 9.70 2.46 16.82
C GLN A 74 9.79 1.42 15.71
N PHE A 75 9.58 1.81 14.44
CA PHE A 75 9.63 0.88 13.33
C PHE A 75 11.06 0.75 12.77
N HIS A 76 11.36 -0.43 12.24
CA HIS A 76 12.62 -0.65 11.52
C HIS A 76 12.63 0.20 10.24
N PRO A 77 13.76 0.80 9.82
CA PRO A 77 13.85 1.66 8.62
C PRO A 77 13.38 1.02 7.30
N ASN A 78 13.31 -0.31 7.25
CA ASN A 78 12.79 -1.03 6.08
C ASN A 78 11.28 -1.25 6.08
N VAL A 79 10.56 -0.88 7.15
CA VAL A 79 9.10 -0.93 7.19
C VAL A 79 8.56 0.19 6.31
N ARG A 80 7.86 -0.18 5.24
CA ARG A 80 7.34 0.75 4.22
C ARG A 80 5.84 0.97 4.30
N GLY A 81 5.14 0.06 4.96
CA GLY A 81 3.69 0.09 5.11
C GLY A 81 3.28 -0.39 6.50
N SER A 82 2.09 0.02 6.92
CA SER A 82 1.41 -0.65 8.03
C SER A 82 -0.10 -0.62 7.85
N TYR A 83 -0.72 -1.70 8.30
CA TYR A 83 -2.16 -1.87 8.35
C TYR A 83 -2.65 -1.82 9.80
N THR A 84 -3.61 -0.93 10.07
CA THR A 84 -4.19 -0.75 11.41
C THR A 84 -5.71 -0.83 11.36
N VAL A 85 -6.31 -1.42 12.40
CA VAL A 85 -7.77 -1.58 12.53
C VAL A 85 -8.26 -0.85 13.77
N ASP A 86 -9.23 0.05 13.57
CA ASP A 86 -10.10 0.52 14.64
C ASP A 86 -11.20 -0.53 14.84
N VAL A 87 -11.03 -1.37 15.87
CA VAL A 87 -11.94 -2.50 16.15
C VAL A 87 -13.36 -2.01 16.48
N GLU A 88 -13.48 -0.86 17.15
CA GLU A 88 -14.78 -0.31 17.57
C GLU A 88 -15.57 0.20 16.37
N LYS A 89 -14.89 0.92 15.45
CA LYS A 89 -15.52 1.49 14.25
C LYS A 89 -15.53 0.55 13.05
N ARG A 90 -14.78 -0.56 13.11
CA ARG A 90 -14.53 -1.48 11.99
C ARG A 90 -13.96 -0.75 10.76
N GLU A 91 -13.13 0.25 11.04
CA GLU A 91 -12.45 1.07 10.04
C GLU A 91 -10.97 0.69 10.00
N VAL A 92 -10.40 0.75 8.81
CA VAL A 92 -9.00 0.40 8.56
C VAL A 92 -8.24 1.63 8.07
N ASN A 93 -7.01 1.81 8.54
CA ASN A 93 -6.10 2.78 7.96
C ASN A 93 -4.83 2.06 7.49
N ILE A 94 -4.44 2.35 6.25
CA ILE A 94 -3.16 1.94 5.69
C ILE A 94 -2.24 3.15 5.75
N ARG A 95 -1.04 2.98 6.29
CA ARG A 95 0.02 4.00 6.29
C ARG A 95 1.13 3.54 5.37
N LEU A 96 1.66 4.47 4.58
CA LEU A 96 2.82 4.27 3.72
C LEU A 96 3.90 5.25 4.14
N TYR A 97 5.10 4.73 4.38
CA TYR A 97 6.22 5.49 4.92
C TYR A 97 7.21 5.88 3.82
N GLY A 98 7.82 7.05 3.98
CA GLY A 98 8.92 7.50 3.11
C GLY A 98 10.10 6.53 3.16
N MET A 99 10.98 6.65 2.17
CA MET A 99 12.19 5.84 2.05
C MET A 99 13.44 6.71 2.20
N ALA A 100 14.51 6.11 2.70
CA ALA A 100 15.83 6.73 2.68
C ALA A 100 16.25 6.98 1.22
N TYR A 101 16.85 8.13 0.96
CA TYR A 101 17.19 8.62 -0.38
C TYR A 101 18.60 9.21 -0.39
N LEU A 102 19.36 8.91 -1.45
CA LEU A 102 20.70 9.44 -1.68
C LEU A 102 20.67 10.45 -2.84
N PRO A 103 20.67 11.77 -2.55
CA PRO A 103 20.58 12.80 -3.58
C PRO A 103 21.71 12.78 -4.60
N SER A 104 22.92 12.36 -4.20
CA SER A 104 24.12 12.36 -5.06
C SER A 104 24.01 11.43 -6.26
N ILE A 105 23.20 10.37 -6.14
CA ILE A 105 23.05 9.33 -7.17
C ILE A 105 21.58 9.04 -7.51
N ASP A 106 20.66 9.92 -7.09
CA ASP A 106 19.21 9.80 -7.37
C ASP A 106 18.67 8.38 -7.11
N THR A 107 18.94 7.86 -5.90
CA THR A 107 18.66 6.46 -5.56
C THR A 107 17.97 6.36 -4.20
N TYR A 108 16.86 5.64 -4.15
CA TYR A 108 16.20 5.22 -2.92
C TYR A 108 16.87 3.97 -2.37
N THR A 109 16.88 3.82 -1.05
CA THR A 109 17.67 2.77 -0.39
C THR A 109 16.91 2.05 0.69
N LEU A 110 17.28 0.79 0.89
CA LEU A 110 16.90 -0.04 2.03
C LEU A 110 18.14 -0.66 2.66
N ASP A 111 18.07 -0.95 3.95
CA ASP A 111 19.10 -1.69 4.66
C ASP A 111 19.08 -3.15 4.20
N TYR A 112 20.16 -3.62 3.58
CA TYR A 112 20.31 -5.03 3.20
C TYR A 112 20.97 -5.87 4.30
N SER A 113 21.83 -5.23 5.10
CA SER A 113 22.54 -5.84 6.22
C SER A 113 22.17 -5.16 7.53
N ASP A 114 22.14 -5.91 8.63
CA ASP A 114 21.89 -5.40 9.98
C ASP A 114 22.89 -4.30 10.41
N THR A 115 24.08 -4.26 9.81
CA THR A 115 25.12 -3.25 10.07
C THR A 115 24.86 -1.92 9.36
N GLY A 116 23.89 -1.85 8.42
CA GLY A 116 23.59 -0.67 7.62
C GLY A 116 24.66 -0.29 6.58
N GLU A 117 25.76 -1.03 6.48
CA GLU A 117 26.88 -0.78 5.56
C GLU A 117 26.52 -1.10 4.11
N LEU A 118 25.71 -2.15 3.90
CA LEU A 118 25.26 -2.59 2.59
C LEU A 118 23.80 -2.19 2.36
N LYS A 119 23.55 -1.49 1.26
CA LYS A 119 22.23 -0.99 0.87
C LYS A 119 21.73 -1.66 -0.41
N ALA A 120 20.43 -1.91 -0.46
CA ALA A 120 19.73 -2.19 -1.71
C ALA A 120 19.25 -0.87 -2.32
N GLY A 121 19.67 -0.59 -3.56
CA GLY A 121 19.38 0.62 -4.31
C GLY A 121 18.28 0.44 -5.34
N PHE A 122 17.39 1.43 -5.39
CA PHE A 122 16.26 1.52 -6.31
C PHE A 122 16.26 2.87 -7.01
N THR A 123 16.14 2.85 -8.34
CA THR A 123 15.82 4.06 -9.12
C THR A 123 14.46 4.63 -8.69
N PRO A 124 14.14 5.90 -8.99
CA PRO A 124 12.85 6.49 -8.63
C PRO A 124 11.65 5.69 -9.14
N ALA A 125 11.72 5.16 -10.37
CA ALA A 125 10.66 4.32 -10.94
C ALA A 125 10.49 2.99 -10.18
N GLN A 126 11.60 2.36 -9.79
CA GLN A 126 11.56 1.13 -8.99
C GLN A 126 11.03 1.40 -7.58
N ALA A 127 11.46 2.47 -6.93
CA ALA A 127 10.99 2.83 -5.60
C ALA A 127 9.49 3.14 -5.57
N ARG A 128 8.99 3.80 -6.62
CA ARG A 128 7.55 3.99 -6.85
C ARG A 128 6.82 2.65 -6.91
N ASP A 129 7.28 1.74 -7.76
CA ASP A 129 6.63 0.42 -7.94
C ASP A 129 6.73 -0.45 -6.67
N LEU A 130 7.83 -0.35 -5.92
CA LEU A 130 8.00 -1.00 -4.62
C LEU A 130 6.97 -0.50 -3.58
N MET A 131 6.76 0.83 -3.52
CA MET A 131 5.77 1.41 -2.61
C MET A 131 4.34 1.05 -3.00
N LEU A 132 4.04 0.99 -4.30
CA LEU A 132 2.74 0.54 -4.79
C LEU A 132 2.51 -0.96 -4.59
N SER A 133 3.56 -1.79 -4.72
CA SER A 133 3.53 -3.20 -4.33
C SER A 133 3.25 -3.35 -2.83
N THR A 134 3.92 -2.53 -1.99
CA THR A 134 3.69 -2.46 -0.55
C THR A 134 2.22 -2.10 -0.25
N LEU A 135 1.64 -1.13 -0.94
CA LEU A 135 0.20 -0.83 -0.81
C LEU A 135 -0.67 -2.04 -1.19
N GLY A 136 -0.32 -2.77 -2.25
CA GLY A 136 -0.98 -4.03 -2.61
C GLY A 136 -0.92 -5.07 -1.48
N HIS A 137 0.23 -5.19 -0.83
CA HIS A 137 0.44 -6.07 0.32
C HIS A 137 -0.45 -5.67 1.51
N GLU A 138 -0.52 -4.39 1.86
CA GLU A 138 -1.39 -3.89 2.95
C GLU A 138 -2.90 -4.05 2.63
N ILE A 139 -3.29 -3.94 1.36
CA ILE A 139 -4.64 -4.30 0.93
C ILE A 139 -4.88 -5.81 1.09
N GLY A 140 -3.85 -6.64 0.89
CA GLY A 140 -3.85 -8.07 1.22
C GLY A 140 -4.18 -8.32 2.69
N HIS A 141 -3.58 -7.55 3.62
CA HIS A 141 -3.94 -7.61 5.05
C HIS A 141 -5.42 -7.28 5.27
N ASN A 142 -5.98 -6.29 4.58
CA ASN A 142 -7.41 -5.99 4.66
C ASN A 142 -8.27 -7.18 4.24
N VAL A 143 -7.93 -7.80 3.11
CA VAL A 143 -8.65 -8.97 2.58
C VAL A 143 -8.60 -10.13 3.58
N GLU A 144 -7.42 -10.43 4.11
CA GLU A 144 -7.23 -11.54 5.05
C GLU A 144 -7.93 -11.28 6.38
N TYR A 145 -7.76 -10.09 6.94
CA TYR A 145 -8.40 -9.72 8.19
C TYR A 145 -9.92 -9.81 8.10
N ARG A 146 -10.52 -9.37 6.99
CA ARG A 146 -11.96 -9.49 6.78
C ARG A 146 -12.43 -10.94 6.62
N ARG A 147 -11.56 -11.82 6.15
CA ARG A 147 -11.85 -13.25 5.94
C ARG A 147 -11.74 -14.06 7.25
N SER A 148 -10.65 -13.88 7.99
CA SER A 148 -10.29 -14.74 9.13
C SER A 148 -10.25 -14.02 10.48
N GLY A 149 -10.27 -12.69 10.51
CA GLY A 149 -10.11 -11.89 11.72
C GLY A 149 -8.66 -11.86 12.25
N ARG A 150 -7.70 -12.42 11.52
CA ARG A 150 -6.29 -12.46 11.91
C ARG A 150 -5.51 -11.32 11.25
N LEU A 151 -4.51 -10.80 11.97
CA LEU A 151 -3.68 -9.68 11.51
C LEU A 151 -2.23 -10.06 11.27
N PHE A 152 -1.70 -11.06 11.99
CA PHE A 152 -0.28 -11.40 12.01
C PHE A 152 -0.03 -12.90 11.82
N GLY A 153 1.15 -13.21 11.30
CA GLY A 153 1.69 -14.56 11.13
C GLY A 153 2.29 -14.77 9.75
N ASP A 154 3.33 -15.59 9.65
CA ASP A 154 4.05 -15.85 8.39
C ASP A 154 3.15 -16.32 7.25
N ASP A 155 2.05 -17.02 7.56
CA ASP A 155 1.07 -17.46 6.58
C ASP A 155 0.23 -16.30 6.02
N ILE A 156 0.01 -15.26 6.82
CA ILE A 156 -0.65 -14.02 6.44
C ILE A 156 0.27 -13.18 5.56
N GLU A 157 1.52 -12.96 5.99
CA GLU A 157 2.52 -12.22 5.19
C GLU A 157 2.68 -12.82 3.78
N LYS A 158 2.83 -14.15 3.70
CA LYS A 158 2.88 -14.88 2.42
C LYS A 158 1.61 -14.77 1.60
N PHE A 159 0.44 -14.65 2.25
CA PHE A 159 -0.80 -14.38 1.56
C PHE A 159 -0.81 -12.96 0.98
N CYS A 160 -0.42 -11.96 1.77
CA CYS A 160 -0.37 -10.57 1.36
C CYS A 160 0.59 -10.34 0.18
N ASP A 161 1.77 -10.96 0.21
CA ASP A 161 2.73 -10.92 -0.90
C ASP A 161 2.14 -11.52 -2.18
N ARG A 162 1.58 -12.73 -2.10
CA ARG A 162 0.95 -13.37 -3.26
C ARG A 162 -0.24 -12.57 -3.77
N TYR A 163 -1.03 -11.99 -2.88
CA TYR A 163 -2.18 -11.17 -3.26
C TYR A 163 -1.72 -9.94 -4.06
N ALA A 164 -0.66 -9.26 -3.61
CA ALA A 164 -0.06 -8.14 -4.34
C ALA A 164 0.48 -8.58 -5.72
N ASP A 165 1.13 -9.74 -5.80
CA ASP A 165 1.61 -10.31 -7.06
C ASP A 165 0.47 -10.69 -8.01
N GLU A 166 -0.62 -11.27 -7.48
CA GLU A 166 -1.82 -11.66 -8.24
C GLU A 166 -2.59 -10.45 -8.76
N LEU A 167 -2.59 -9.34 -8.01
CA LEU A 167 -3.11 -8.06 -8.52
C LEU A 167 -2.35 -7.63 -9.78
N ASN A 168 -1.04 -7.88 -9.88
CA ASN A 168 -0.21 -7.60 -11.06
C ASN A 168 -0.51 -6.22 -11.67
N ILE A 169 -0.50 -5.18 -10.82
CA ILE A 169 -0.69 -3.77 -11.20
C ILE A 169 0.68 -3.11 -11.43
N VAL A 170 1.64 -3.46 -10.58
CA VAL A 170 3.06 -3.07 -10.67
C VAL A 170 3.93 -4.31 -10.45
N VAL A 171 5.21 -4.21 -10.80
CA VAL A 171 6.20 -5.27 -10.54
C VAL A 171 7.00 -4.90 -9.30
N ASP A 172 7.02 -5.78 -8.31
CA ASP A 172 7.85 -5.58 -7.13
C ASP A 172 9.34 -5.72 -7.50
N PRO A 173 10.16 -4.65 -7.43
CA PRO A 173 11.56 -4.72 -7.81
C PRO A 173 12.38 -5.54 -6.81
N GLU A 174 12.02 -5.58 -5.52
CA GLU A 174 12.69 -6.35 -4.47
C GLU A 174 12.56 -7.84 -4.76
N ARG A 175 11.34 -8.32 -5.00
CA ARG A 175 11.05 -9.72 -5.32
C ARG A 175 11.53 -10.15 -6.71
N SER A 176 11.55 -9.22 -7.68
CA SER A 176 12.01 -9.52 -9.05
C SER A 176 13.52 -9.35 -9.27
N GLY A 177 14.27 -8.90 -8.25
CA GLY A 177 15.73 -8.79 -8.31
C GLY A 177 16.24 -7.64 -9.18
N GLN A 178 15.46 -6.57 -9.33
CA GLN A 178 15.82 -5.41 -10.18
C GLN A 178 16.66 -4.35 -9.46
N TRP A 179 16.87 -4.50 -8.15
CA TRP A 179 17.70 -3.61 -7.33
C TRP A 179 19.20 -3.89 -7.48
N ARG A 180 20.01 -2.97 -6.96
CA ARG A 180 21.48 -3.11 -6.95
C ARG A 180 22.02 -3.02 -5.54
N LEU A 181 23.03 -3.83 -5.23
CA LEU A 181 23.79 -3.71 -3.98
C LEU A 181 24.93 -2.72 -4.13
N PHE A 182 25.13 -1.91 -3.09
CA PHE A 182 26.31 -1.06 -2.97
C PHE A 182 26.63 -0.78 -1.51
N PHE A 183 27.90 -0.47 -1.23
CA PHE A 183 28.35 -0.01 0.08
C PHE A 183 28.15 1.49 0.21
N ILE A 184 27.71 1.94 1.38
CA ILE A 184 27.41 3.37 1.58
C ILE A 184 28.65 4.27 1.42
N ASP A 185 29.82 3.76 1.84
CA ASP A 185 31.12 4.45 1.74
C ASP A 185 31.59 4.64 0.29
N ASP A 186 31.09 3.84 -0.65
CA ASP A 186 31.41 3.96 -2.07
C ASP A 186 30.68 5.15 -2.74
N VAL A 187 29.67 5.72 -2.06
CA VAL A 187 28.69 6.64 -2.67
C VAL A 187 28.64 7.99 -1.95
N ILE A 188 28.97 8.05 -0.67
CA ILE A 188 29.06 9.30 0.10
C ILE A 188 30.53 9.71 0.19
N PRO A 189 30.99 10.72 -0.57
CA PRO A 189 32.33 11.26 -0.36
C PRO A 189 32.42 11.86 1.04
N LEU A 190 33.45 11.46 1.80
CA LEU A 190 33.81 12.01 3.11
C LEU A 190 33.96 13.54 3.07
#